data_AF-A0A483CYI7-F1
#
_entry.id   AF-A0A483CYI7-F1
#
_cell.length_a   1.000
_cell.length_b   1.000
_cell.length_c   1.000
_cell.angle_alpha   90.00
_cell.angle_beta   90.00
_cell.angle_gamma   90.00
#
_symmetry.space_group_name_H-M   'P 1'
#
loop_
_entity.id
_entity.type
_entity.pdbx_description
1 polymer ?
#
loop_
_entity_poly.entity_id
_entity_poly.type
_entity_poly.pdbx_seq_one_letter_code
_entity_poly.pdbx_strand_id
1 'polypeptide(L)'
;MTEFQELIEIADRLLDEAEDDDVRLVRLLDGLDPSIRDELLTSDLLNAYQAYLFAFREFPGELQMERLMLSPASSTLRGVFLEEVDVFSLVFVMGKGGAEIVVTDGEEVYARFTGKGAKKSAENYVLDELA
;
A
#
# COMPACT_ATOMS: atom_id res chain seq x y z
N MET A 1 2.21 -16.55 12.09
CA MET A 1 2.99 -15.66 12.97
C MET A 1 4.37 -16.20 13.01
N THR A 2 5.17 -15.68 12.10
CA THR A 2 6.60 -15.91 12.00
C THR A 2 7.27 -15.22 13.18
N GLU A 3 8.37 -15.76 13.69
CA GLU A 3 9.14 -15.06 14.72
C GLU A 3 9.71 -13.76 14.14
N PHE A 4 9.66 -12.66 14.91
CA PHE A 4 10.01 -11.34 14.36
C PHE A 4 11.46 -11.27 13.81
N GLN A 5 12.38 -12.00 14.44
CA GLN A 5 13.77 -12.10 13.98
C GLN A 5 13.88 -12.79 12.61
N GLU A 6 13.09 -13.84 12.38
CA GLU A 6 13.05 -14.54 11.09
C GLU A 6 12.43 -13.64 10.01
N LEU A 7 11.42 -12.83 10.37
CA LEU A 7 10.83 -11.86 9.45
C LEU A 7 11.83 -10.79 9.00
N ILE A 8 12.70 -10.31 9.91
CA ILE A 8 13.81 -9.39 9.59
C ILE A 8 14.77 -10.04 8.60
N GLU A 9 15.22 -11.27 8.86
CA GLU A 9 16.18 -11.96 7.99
C GLU A 9 15.61 -12.22 6.59
N ILE A 10 14.30 -12.43 6.48
CA ILE A 10 13.60 -12.55 5.20
C ILE A 10 13.55 -11.18 4.51
N ALA A 11 13.18 -10.11 5.21
CA ALA A 11 13.12 -8.76 4.64
C ALA A 11 14.48 -8.29 4.11
N ASP A 12 15.54 -8.43 4.92
CA ASP A 12 16.91 -8.03 4.53
C ASP A 12 17.34 -8.76 3.25
N ARG A 13 17.12 -10.08 3.18
CA ARG A 13 17.44 -10.88 1.99
C ARG A 13 16.67 -10.42 0.76
N LEU A 14 15.37 -10.13 0.90
CA LEU A 14 14.54 -9.68 -0.22
C LEU A 14 14.99 -8.32 -0.75
N LEU A 15 15.34 -7.39 0.16
CA LEU A 15 15.83 -6.06 -0.21
C LEU A 15 17.20 -6.14 -0.89
N ASP A 16 18.12 -6.96 -0.36
CA ASP A 16 19.42 -7.22 -0.96
C ASP A 16 19.27 -7.85 -2.37
N GLU A 17 18.40 -8.85 -2.51
CA GLU A 17 18.13 -9.50 -3.79
C GLU A 17 17.38 -8.59 -4.78
N ALA A 18 16.67 -7.58 -4.31
CA ALA A 18 15.95 -6.62 -5.15
C ALA A 18 16.87 -5.53 -5.72
N GLU A 19 18.02 -5.24 -5.10
CA GLU A 19 18.99 -4.24 -5.57
C GLU A 19 18.35 -2.86 -5.85
N ASP A 20 17.58 -2.34 -4.90
CA ASP A 20 16.82 -1.07 -5.01
C ASP A 20 15.75 -1.04 -6.13
N ASP A 21 15.43 -2.18 -6.76
CA ASP A 21 14.33 -2.29 -7.74
C ASP A 21 13.05 -2.79 -7.04
N ASP A 22 12.14 -1.86 -6.74
CA ASP A 22 10.86 -2.19 -6.09
C ASP A 22 9.97 -3.11 -6.96
N VAL A 23 10.09 -3.08 -8.30
CA VAL A 23 9.36 -4.01 -9.18
C VAL A 23 9.92 -5.43 -9.03
N ARG A 24 11.24 -5.56 -8.86
CA ARG A 24 11.90 -6.83 -8.55
C ARG A 24 11.50 -7.33 -7.17
N LEU A 25 11.51 -6.47 -6.15
CA LEU A 25 11.04 -6.81 -4.80
C LEU A 25 9.62 -7.38 -4.82
N VAL A 26 8.71 -6.72 -5.54
CA VAL A 26 7.32 -7.15 -5.67
C VAL A 26 7.19 -8.56 -6.30
N ARG A 27 8.07 -8.92 -7.24
CA ARG A 27 8.12 -10.29 -7.80
C ARG A 27 8.68 -11.31 -6.82
N LEU A 28 9.66 -10.93 -6.00
CA LEU A 28 10.20 -11.81 -4.95
C LEU A 28 9.12 -12.09 -3.89
N LEU A 29 8.35 -11.06 -3.50
CA LEU A 29 7.21 -11.17 -2.59
C LEU A 29 6.13 -12.14 -3.10
N ASP A 30 5.89 -12.21 -4.42
CA ASP A 30 4.94 -13.18 -5.00
C ASP A 30 5.35 -14.64 -4.77
N GLY A 31 6.64 -14.92 -4.61
CA GLY A 31 7.19 -16.26 -4.40
C GLY A 31 7.17 -16.73 -2.93
N LEU A 32 6.85 -15.84 -1.99
CA LEU A 32 6.81 -16.18 -0.56
C LEU A 32 5.54 -16.92 -0.17
N ASP A 33 5.61 -17.60 0.98
CA ASP A 33 4.41 -18.06 1.65
C ASP A 33 3.47 -16.86 1.93
N PRO A 34 2.16 -16.97 1.59
CA PRO A 34 1.22 -15.87 1.78
C PRO A 34 1.21 -15.29 3.19
N SER A 35 1.37 -16.12 4.23
CA SER A 35 1.34 -15.63 5.61
C SER A 35 2.55 -14.78 5.96
N ILE A 36 3.75 -15.19 5.52
CA ILE A 36 4.99 -14.42 5.69
C ILE A 36 4.90 -13.11 4.91
N ARG A 37 4.43 -13.19 3.66
CA ARG A 37 4.28 -12.03 2.79
C ARG A 37 3.31 -11.01 3.38
N ASP A 38 2.16 -11.45 3.87
CA ASP A 38 1.17 -10.56 4.45
C ASP A 38 1.69 -9.94 5.77
N GLU A 39 2.50 -10.67 6.55
CA GLU A 39 3.22 -10.14 7.72
C GLU A 39 4.23 -9.06 7.31
N LEU A 40 5.04 -9.26 6.26
CA LEU A 40 5.98 -8.26 5.74
C LEU A 40 5.26 -6.99 5.27
N LEU A 41 4.21 -7.16 4.46
CA LEU A 41 3.42 -6.07 3.86
C LEU A 41 2.67 -5.22 4.88
N THR A 42 2.59 -5.67 6.14
CA THR A 42 1.96 -4.93 7.24
C THR A 42 2.91 -4.65 8.41
N SER A 43 4.23 -4.79 8.17
CA SER A 43 5.29 -4.54 9.16
C SER A 43 6.02 -3.21 8.92
N ASP A 44 6.98 -2.88 9.80
CA ASP A 44 7.89 -1.74 9.62
C ASP A 44 9.12 -2.07 8.76
N LEU A 45 9.24 -3.30 8.27
CA LEU A 45 10.40 -3.76 7.50
C LEU A 45 10.35 -3.34 6.02
N LEU A 46 9.15 -3.01 5.53
CA LEU A 46 8.92 -2.45 4.22
C LEU A 46 8.27 -1.07 4.36
N ASN A 47 8.41 -0.23 3.35
CA ASN A 47 7.68 1.03 3.29
C ASN A 47 6.28 0.86 2.66
N ALA A 48 5.40 1.83 2.85
CA ALA A 48 4.04 1.79 2.31
C ALA A 48 4.01 1.83 0.78
N TYR A 49 5.07 2.33 0.12
CA TYR A 49 5.15 2.34 -1.34
C TYR A 49 5.36 0.93 -1.89
N GLN A 50 6.24 0.15 -1.27
CA GLN A 50 6.48 -1.26 -1.61
C GLN A 50 5.20 -2.08 -1.42
N ALA A 51 4.46 -1.84 -0.33
CA ALA A 51 3.16 -2.47 -0.11
C ALA A 51 2.12 -2.05 -1.16
N TYR A 52 2.07 -0.75 -1.50
CA TYR A 52 1.20 -0.23 -2.56
C TYR A 52 1.50 -0.89 -3.92
N LEU A 53 2.78 -0.92 -4.30
CA LEU A 53 3.22 -1.48 -5.58
C LEU A 53 2.92 -2.98 -5.66
N PHE A 54 3.10 -3.71 -4.55
CA PHE A 54 2.69 -5.11 -4.45
C PHE A 54 1.18 -5.28 -4.66
N ALA A 55 0.37 -4.45 -4.00
CA ALA A 55 -1.10 -4.56 -4.04
C ALA A 55 -1.70 -4.22 -5.41
N PHE A 56 -1.30 -3.07 -5.97
CA PHE A 56 -1.98 -2.49 -7.12
C PHE A 56 -1.24 -2.69 -8.44
N ARG A 57 0.06 -3.02 -8.39
CA ARG A 57 0.94 -3.20 -9.56
C ARG A 57 0.97 -1.97 -10.47
N GLU A 58 0.89 -0.80 -9.85
CA GLU A 58 0.77 0.49 -10.52
C GLU A 58 1.57 1.56 -9.80
N PHE A 59 2.01 2.54 -10.56
CA PHE A 59 2.65 3.74 -10.03
C PHE A 59 1.57 4.69 -9.47
N PRO A 60 1.63 5.10 -8.19
CA PRO A 60 0.62 5.96 -7.57
C PRO A 60 0.69 7.43 -8.01
N GLY A 61 1.80 7.85 -8.64
CA GLY A 61 2.15 9.25 -8.87
C GLY A 61 3.39 9.64 -8.04
N GLU A 62 4.15 10.64 -8.49
CA GLU A 62 5.42 11.02 -7.86
C GLU A 62 5.24 11.47 -6.40
N LEU A 63 4.32 12.40 -6.15
CA LEU A 63 4.07 12.93 -4.80
C LEU A 63 3.54 11.84 -3.85
N GLN A 64 2.67 10.98 -4.36
CA GLN A 64 2.10 9.87 -3.59
C GLN A 64 3.18 8.82 -3.29
N MET A 65 4.05 8.51 -4.25
CA MET A 65 5.21 7.63 -4.05
C MET A 65 6.12 8.19 -2.95
N GLU A 66 6.50 9.47 -3.03
CA GLU A 66 7.35 10.12 -2.00
C GLU A 66 6.74 10.00 -0.60
N ARG A 67 5.44 10.28 -0.45
CA ARG A 67 4.73 10.15 0.83
C ARG A 67 4.72 8.71 1.35
N LEU A 68 4.46 7.76 0.46
CA LEU A 68 4.39 6.34 0.78
C LEU A 68 5.77 5.78 1.17
N MET A 69 6.86 6.21 0.52
CA MET A 69 8.23 5.83 0.87
C MET A 69 8.64 6.31 2.28
N LEU A 70 8.08 7.43 2.74
CA LEU A 70 8.34 7.99 4.07
C LEU A 70 7.54 7.32 5.20
N SER A 71 6.61 6.43 4.87
CA SER A 71 5.75 5.75 5.83
C SER A 71 6.08 4.25 5.88
N PRO A 72 6.16 3.62 7.06
CA PRO A 72 6.29 2.17 7.14
C PRO A 72 5.01 1.50 6.65
N ALA A 73 5.11 0.28 6.11
CA ALA A 73 3.97 -0.46 5.58
C ALA A 73 2.91 -0.74 6.67
N SER A 74 3.33 -0.91 7.94
CA SER A 74 2.41 -1.03 9.08
C SER A 74 1.43 0.14 9.23
N SER A 75 1.77 1.34 8.76
CA SER A 75 0.90 2.52 8.83
C SER A 75 -0.36 2.34 7.97
N THR A 76 -0.29 1.51 6.93
CA THR A 76 -1.43 1.18 6.06
C THR A 76 -2.55 0.45 6.80
N LEU A 77 -2.28 -0.17 7.96
CA LEU A 77 -3.33 -0.75 8.83
C LEU A 77 -4.29 0.32 9.36
N ARG A 78 -3.82 1.56 9.48
CA ARG A 78 -4.61 2.73 9.92
C ARG A 78 -4.94 3.69 8.77
N GLY A 79 -4.32 3.49 7.62
CA GLY A 79 -4.45 4.34 6.45
C GLY A 79 -3.26 5.29 6.28
N VAL A 80 -2.74 5.36 5.05
CA VAL A 80 -1.74 6.34 4.62
C VAL A 80 -2.38 7.27 3.60
N PHE A 81 -2.36 8.57 3.88
CA PHE A 81 -2.88 9.59 2.97
C PHE A 81 -2.11 9.59 1.65
N LEU A 82 -2.84 9.57 0.53
CA LEU A 82 -2.28 9.70 -0.81
C LEU A 82 -2.39 11.14 -1.29
N GLU A 83 -3.62 11.63 -1.43
CA GLU A 83 -3.91 12.97 -1.93
C GLU A 83 -5.32 13.42 -1.55
N GLU A 84 -5.56 14.71 -1.80
CA GLU A 84 -6.87 15.34 -1.71
C GLU A 84 -7.42 15.52 -3.13
N VAL A 85 -8.69 15.19 -3.31
CA VAL A 85 -9.47 15.43 -4.53
C VAL A 85 -10.69 16.23 -4.11
N ASP A 86 -10.75 17.50 -4.53
CA ASP A 86 -11.72 18.49 -4.03
C ASP A 86 -11.69 18.62 -2.50
N VAL A 87 -12.77 18.26 -1.78
CA VAL A 87 -12.82 18.27 -0.30
C VAL A 87 -12.60 16.90 0.32
N PHE A 88 -12.32 15.88 -0.48
CA PHE A 88 -12.18 14.48 -0.02
C PHE A 88 -10.73 14.02 -0.06
N SER A 89 -10.38 13.15 0.87
CA SER A 89 -9.09 12.47 0.94
C SER A 89 -9.15 11.07 0.35
N LEU A 90 -8.12 10.71 -0.43
CA LEU A 90 -7.83 9.35 -0.83
C LEU A 90 -6.80 8.74 0.12
N VAL A 91 -7.16 7.62 0.76
CA VAL A 91 -6.33 6.96 1.77
C VAL A 91 -6.06 5.52 1.36
N PHE A 92 -4.79 5.12 1.33
CA PHE A 92 -4.39 3.73 1.12
C PHE A 92 -4.45 2.95 2.43
N VAL A 93 -5.24 1.88 2.46
CA VAL A 93 -5.38 0.96 3.58
C VAL A 93 -4.97 -0.45 3.14
N MET A 94 -4.22 -1.16 3.97
CA MET A 94 -3.91 -2.58 3.77
C MET A 94 -4.00 -3.33 5.09
N GLY A 95 -4.76 -4.41 5.11
CA GLY A 95 -4.92 -5.28 6.27
C GLY A 95 -5.44 -6.66 5.86
N LYS A 96 -6.06 -7.38 6.81
CA LYS A 96 -6.55 -8.75 6.59
C LYS A 96 -7.58 -8.88 5.45
N GLY A 97 -8.28 -7.80 5.10
CA GLY A 97 -9.25 -7.76 4.00
C GLY A 97 -8.64 -7.51 2.62
N GLY A 98 -7.32 -7.32 2.55
CA GLY A 98 -6.63 -6.89 1.33
C GLY A 98 -6.30 -5.40 1.34
N ALA A 99 -5.91 -4.91 0.16
CA ALA A 99 -5.53 -3.53 -0.07
C ALA A 99 -6.69 -2.74 -0.70
N GLU A 100 -6.94 -1.55 -0.16
CA GLU A 100 -8.06 -0.69 -0.54
C GLU A 100 -7.59 0.77 -0.68
N ILE A 101 -8.20 1.50 -1.61
CA ILE A 101 -8.19 2.97 -1.64
C ILE A 101 -9.54 3.45 -1.11
N VAL A 102 -9.50 4.25 -0.06
CA VAL A 102 -10.69 4.73 0.66
C VAL A 102 -10.89 6.20 0.36
N VAL A 103 -12.13 6.57 0.01
CA VAL A 103 -12.59 7.95 -0.12
C VAL A 103 -13.26 8.37 1.19
N THR A 104 -12.77 9.44 1.81
CA THR A 104 -13.25 9.92 3.11
C THR A 104 -13.06 11.43 3.25
N ASP A 105 -13.91 12.09 4.03
CA ASP A 105 -13.73 13.49 4.48
C ASP A 105 -13.03 13.58 5.86
N GLY A 106 -12.64 12.45 6.43
CA GLY A 106 -12.08 12.33 7.78
C GLY A 106 -13.11 11.99 8.86
N GLU A 107 -14.41 12.09 8.57
CA GLU A 107 -15.50 11.71 9.46
C GLU A 107 -16.22 10.45 8.97
N GLU A 108 -16.55 10.40 7.68
CA GLU A 108 -17.28 9.30 7.04
C GLU A 108 -16.48 8.68 5.89
N VAL A 109 -16.75 7.39 5.63
CA VAL A 109 -16.20 6.67 4.47
C VAL A 109 -17.28 6.57 3.41
N TYR A 110 -17.03 7.15 2.23
CA TYR A 110 -17.99 7.20 1.13
C TYR A 110 -17.85 6.01 0.19
N ALA A 111 -16.63 5.56 -0.07
CA ALA A 111 -16.37 4.44 -0.97
C ALA A 111 -15.03 3.77 -0.69
N ARG A 112 -14.90 2.52 -1.14
CA ARG A 112 -13.68 1.71 -1.09
C ARG A 112 -13.45 1.05 -2.44
N PHE A 113 -12.21 1.12 -2.94
CA PHE A 113 -11.82 0.59 -4.23
C PHE A 113 -10.66 -0.39 -4.06
N THR A 114 -10.67 -1.49 -4.81
CA THR A 114 -9.67 -2.56 -4.72
C THR A 114 -9.08 -2.90 -6.08
N GLY A 115 -7.88 -3.49 -6.07
CA GLY A 115 -7.22 -3.98 -7.27
C GLY A 115 -6.70 -2.88 -8.19
N LYS A 116 -6.20 -3.31 -9.35
CA LYS A 116 -5.60 -2.42 -10.35
C LYS A 116 -6.59 -1.33 -10.79
N GLY A 117 -6.17 -0.08 -10.76
CA GLY A 117 -6.96 1.10 -11.09
C GLY A 117 -7.77 1.66 -9.91
N ALA A 118 -7.62 1.12 -8.69
CA ALA A 118 -8.38 1.55 -7.53
C ALA A 118 -8.24 3.06 -7.23
N LYS A 119 -7.01 3.59 -7.29
CA LYS A 119 -6.76 5.02 -7.07
C LYS A 119 -7.51 5.90 -8.07
N LYS A 120 -7.38 5.59 -9.36
CA LYS A 120 -8.09 6.32 -10.42
C LYS A 120 -9.61 6.18 -10.32
N SER A 121 -10.10 5.01 -9.91
CA SER A 121 -11.54 4.81 -9.69
C SER A 121 -12.05 5.66 -8.52
N ALA A 122 -11.25 5.80 -7.46
CA ALA A 122 -11.54 6.67 -6.34
C ALA A 122 -11.55 8.15 -6.73
N GLU A 123 -10.57 8.60 -7.52
CA GLU A 123 -10.53 9.97 -8.09
C GLU A 123 -11.78 10.26 -8.92
N ASN A 124 -12.13 9.37 -9.86
CA ASN A 124 -13.31 9.54 -10.70
C ASN A 124 -14.59 9.57 -9.87
N TYR A 125 -14.72 8.70 -8.87
CA TYR A 125 -15.89 8.70 -7.98
C TYR A 125 -16.09 10.05 -7.28
N VAL A 126 -15.00 10.66 -6.80
CA VAL A 126 -15.08 12.00 -6.21
C VAL A 126 -15.55 13.04 -7.25
N LEU A 127 -14.94 13.04 -8.43
CA LEU A 127 -15.20 14.05 -9.47
C LEU A 127 -16.57 13.90 -10.15
N ASP A 128 -17.11 12.69 -10.23
CA ASP A 128 -18.33 12.39 -11.00
C ASP A 128 -19.57 12.20 -10.11
N GLU A 129 -19.40 11.75 -8.85
CA GLU A 129 -20.52 11.37 -7.98
C GLU A 129 -20.64 12.23 -6.71
N LEU A 130 -19.58 12.90 -6.27
CA LEU A 130 -19.57 13.72 -5.04
C LEU A 130 -19.38 15.23 -5.28
N ALA A 131 -18.82 15.63 -6.42
CA ALA A 131 -18.62 17.04 -6.83
C ALA A 131 -19.84 17.61 -7.58
#